data_AF-A0A711EXY5-F1
#
_entry.id   AF-A0A711EXY5-F1
#
_cell.length_a   1.000
_cell.length_b   1.000
_cell.length_c   1.000
_cell.angle_alpha   90.00
_cell.angle_beta   90.00
_cell.angle_gamma   90.00
#
_symmetry.space_group_name_H-M   'P 1'
#
loop_
_entity.id
_entity.type
_entity.pdbx_description
1 polymer ?
#
loop_
_entity_poly.entity_id
_entity_poly.type
_entity_poly.pdbx_seq_one_letter_code
_entity_poly.pdbx_strand_id
1 'polypeptide(L)'
;MTSKKVFHCTAITAVILLATSNVVFAEDYQLPATVNNPVVMPVGADEFQNGVKNAIIKDTGTMTETVQATKPTTALPSLSPASSASPAVNEITGALSNNPTLAGYQQQVKSGNFDSYGRPAGKEPQQNAQSTGSPSKADELYVEARNRYKEVQRVNVPPGGNIVLPVSRGLQNRISTSFKNASVSTSTPADEASIFVNGGDVFISTNTDKPIGIMLSEDSVPESTYNLTLVPLDVPGAMISVTTSLSPTMQAKRETSLDKQNYDEMLARSQSEELTPSDPRQDDHKQRIIDLLTPVALGEVPSGFSLQEDRLSRIPSSEQSPCNFNMYAKLGQRLVGSRELIDVVLVKNDKPYGQVVADQQCITEGVVASALFDKAFLQPGEETELYIVRDKLFKERQTRVTTRPSLIKR
;
A
#
# COMPACT_ATOMS: atom_id res chain seq x y z
N MET A 1 40.47 -9.15 68.35
CA MET A 1 40.58 -7.70 68.03
C MET A 1 39.44 -7.31 67.11
N THR A 2 38.41 -6.77 67.71
CA THR A 2 37.21 -6.19 67.10
C THR A 2 37.45 -4.70 66.84
N SER A 3 36.94 -4.15 65.74
CA SER A 3 36.20 -2.87 65.80
C SER A 3 35.48 -2.58 64.48
N LYS A 4 34.14 -2.61 64.57
CA LYS A 4 33.20 -1.92 63.69
C LYS A 4 33.23 -0.42 64.02
N LYS A 5 33.04 0.45 63.03
CA LYS A 5 32.28 1.70 63.22
C LYS A 5 31.33 1.94 62.05
N VAL A 6 30.10 2.25 62.42
CA VAL A 6 28.92 2.62 61.63
C VAL A 6 28.62 4.09 61.96
N PHE A 7 27.67 4.70 61.22
CA PHE A 7 26.93 5.97 61.42
C PHE A 7 27.48 7.15 60.58
N HIS A 8 26.70 7.98 59.87
CA HIS A 8 25.24 8.12 59.75
C HIS A 8 24.82 8.92 58.50
N CYS A 9 23.53 8.77 58.15
CA CYS A 9 22.78 9.42 57.08
C CYS A 9 22.52 10.92 57.36
N THR A 10 22.54 11.78 56.33
CA THR A 10 21.68 12.99 56.25
C THR A 10 21.39 13.33 54.80
N ALA A 11 20.12 13.21 54.43
CA ALA A 11 19.56 13.83 53.23
C ALA A 11 19.37 15.33 53.50
N ILE A 12 19.84 16.18 52.59
CA ILE A 12 19.47 17.60 52.55
C ILE A 12 18.87 17.86 51.18
N THR A 13 17.55 17.89 51.16
CA THR A 13 16.72 18.53 50.15
C THR A 13 16.97 20.03 50.22
N ALA A 14 17.43 20.64 49.13
CA ALA A 14 17.41 22.09 48.95
C ALA A 14 16.69 22.39 47.63
N VAL A 15 15.42 22.75 47.77
CA VAL A 15 14.60 23.39 46.74
C VAL A 15 14.88 24.89 46.85
N ILE A 16 15.41 25.50 45.79
CA ILE A 16 15.34 26.95 45.59
C ILE A 16 14.80 27.19 44.18
N LEU A 17 13.53 27.60 44.15
CA LEU A 17 12.84 28.23 43.03
C LEU A 17 13.35 29.66 42.88
N LEU A 18 13.80 30.02 41.68
CA LEU A 18 13.71 31.40 41.18
C LEU A 18 13.25 31.36 39.72
N ALA A 19 12.00 31.77 39.54
CA ALA A 19 11.37 32.01 38.26
C ALA A 19 11.95 33.27 37.61
N THR A 20 12.28 33.20 36.32
CA THR A 20 12.06 34.32 35.40
C THR A 20 11.57 33.79 34.06
N SER A 21 10.50 34.44 33.63
CA SER A 21 9.70 34.25 32.45
C SER A 21 10.53 34.37 31.17
N ASN A 22 10.32 33.47 30.20
CA ASN A 22 10.20 33.84 28.80
C ASN A 22 9.38 32.76 28.07
N VAL A 23 8.21 33.21 27.61
CA VAL A 23 7.28 32.55 26.71
C VAL A 23 7.90 32.61 25.31
N VAL A 24 8.02 31.47 24.62
CA VAL A 24 8.11 31.45 23.16
C VAL A 24 7.21 30.34 22.65
N PHE A 25 6.40 30.72 21.67
CA PHE A 25 5.24 30.06 21.12
C PHE A 25 5.60 28.75 20.41
N ALA A 26 4.77 27.73 20.63
CA ALA A 26 4.66 26.61 19.71
C ALA A 26 4.02 27.13 18.43
N GLU A 27 4.72 27.04 17.29
CA GLU A 27 4.10 27.24 15.99
C GLU A 27 3.21 26.04 15.68
N ASP A 28 1.91 26.30 15.71
CA ASP A 28 0.87 25.42 15.18
C ASP A 28 1.13 25.17 13.69
N TYR A 29 1.31 23.90 13.32
CA TYR A 29 1.25 23.45 11.94
C TYR A 29 -0.19 23.61 11.43
N GLN A 30 -0.48 24.73 10.78
CA GLN A 30 -1.74 24.98 10.10
C GLN A 30 -1.79 24.22 8.76
N LEU A 31 -2.68 23.22 8.70
CA LEU A 31 -3.11 22.61 7.44
C LEU A 31 -3.84 23.68 6.58
N PRO A 32 -3.56 23.79 5.27
CA PRO A 32 -4.29 24.73 4.42
C PRO A 32 -5.76 24.33 4.29
N ALA A 33 -6.59 25.36 4.33
CA ALA A 33 -8.04 25.32 4.42
C ALA A 33 -8.73 24.48 3.34
N THR A 34 -9.70 23.69 3.79
CA THR A 34 -10.74 23.08 2.98
C THR A 34 -11.59 24.16 2.31
N VAL A 35 -11.68 24.12 0.98
CA VAL A 35 -12.63 24.92 0.21
C VAL A 35 -14.03 24.34 0.45
N ASN A 36 -14.78 24.99 1.33
CA ASN A 36 -16.21 24.80 1.50
C ASN A 36 -16.96 25.40 0.29
N ASN A 37 -17.66 24.56 -0.48
CA ASN A 37 -18.76 25.01 -1.31
C ASN A 37 -20.07 24.50 -0.68
N PRO A 38 -20.95 25.37 -0.16
CA PRO A 38 -22.21 24.95 0.40
C PRO A 38 -23.28 24.86 -0.68
N VAL A 39 -23.83 23.67 -0.91
CA VAL A 39 -25.20 23.56 -1.42
C VAL A 39 -25.97 22.65 -0.48
N VAL A 40 -26.91 23.27 0.22
CA VAL A 40 -27.87 22.67 1.14
C VAL A 40 -29.08 22.19 0.33
N MET A 41 -29.31 20.86 0.37
CA MET A 41 -30.59 20.11 0.54
C MET A 41 -31.70 20.27 -0.54
N PRO A 42 -32.61 19.28 -0.78
CA PRO A 42 -33.16 18.37 0.22
C PRO A 42 -33.47 16.91 -0.20
N VAL A 43 -33.83 16.16 0.84
CA VAL A 43 -34.48 14.85 0.88
C VAL A 43 -35.97 15.00 0.54
N GLY A 44 -36.56 14.07 -0.22
CA GLY A 44 -38.01 13.85 -0.22
C GLY A 44 -38.66 13.49 -1.56
N ALA A 45 -38.93 12.19 -1.69
CA ALA A 45 -39.95 11.47 -2.45
C ALA A 45 -40.96 12.16 -3.39
N ASP A 46 -41.27 11.38 -4.43
CA ASP A 46 -42.53 11.24 -5.19
C ASP A 46 -42.68 11.89 -6.59
N GLU A 47 -43.26 11.07 -7.46
CA GLU A 47 -43.83 11.30 -8.81
C GLU A 47 -42.89 11.20 -10.03
N PHE A 48 -42.84 10.03 -10.67
CA PHE A 48 -43.65 9.59 -11.82
C PHE A 48 -43.25 10.23 -13.18
N GLN A 49 -42.46 9.45 -13.94
CA GLN A 49 -42.66 9.09 -15.35
C GLN A 49 -42.70 10.17 -16.46
N ASN A 50 -41.75 9.99 -17.39
CA ASN A 50 -41.88 9.93 -18.86
C ASN A 50 -41.43 11.08 -19.78
N GLY A 51 -40.60 10.67 -20.75
CA GLY A 51 -40.41 11.25 -22.10
C GLY A 51 -39.30 12.31 -22.16
N VAL A 52 -38.35 12.32 -23.11
CA VAL A 52 -38.54 12.15 -24.55
C VAL A 52 -37.23 11.67 -25.21
N LYS A 53 -37.42 10.81 -26.23
CA LYS A 53 -36.42 10.20 -27.12
C LYS A 53 -35.83 11.18 -28.15
N ASN A 54 -34.62 10.84 -28.59
CA ASN A 54 -33.96 11.06 -29.89
C ASN A 54 -34.72 11.84 -30.98
N ALA A 55 -34.04 12.84 -31.54
CA ALA A 55 -34.38 13.53 -32.78
C ALA A 55 -33.73 12.86 -34.01
N ILE A 56 -34.53 12.50 -35.01
CA ILE A 56 -34.15 12.42 -36.43
C ILE A 56 -35.24 13.15 -37.22
N ILE A 57 -34.80 13.95 -38.20
CA ILE A 57 -35.55 14.98 -38.94
C ILE A 57 -36.31 14.41 -40.15
N LYS A 58 -37.59 14.81 -40.26
CA LYS A 58 -38.50 15.07 -41.45
C LYS A 58 -38.67 13.94 -42.49
N ASP A 59 -39.87 13.67 -43.03
CA ASP A 59 -40.77 14.64 -43.68
C ASP A 59 -42.23 14.11 -43.85
N THR A 60 -43.20 15.05 -43.91
CA THR A 60 -44.60 15.02 -44.46
C THR A 60 -45.44 13.74 -44.38
N GLY A 61 -46.66 13.65 -43.84
CA GLY A 61 -47.72 14.61 -43.54
C GLY A 61 -49.05 14.12 -44.15
N THR A 62 -49.98 13.58 -43.34
CA THR A 62 -51.46 13.80 -43.36
C THR A 62 -52.19 12.82 -42.41
N MET A 63 -53.31 13.32 -41.87
CA MET A 63 -54.12 12.88 -40.72
C MET A 63 -54.85 11.53 -40.87
N THR A 64 -55.05 10.78 -39.78
CA THR A 64 -56.33 10.67 -39.01
C THR A 64 -56.26 9.62 -37.88
N GLU A 65 -56.74 10.07 -36.71
CA GLU A 65 -57.43 9.45 -35.57
C GLU A 65 -57.43 7.93 -35.21
N THR A 66 -57.44 7.75 -33.88
CA THR A 66 -58.06 6.71 -33.03
C THR A 66 -57.37 5.36 -32.78
N VAL A 67 -56.71 5.29 -31.62
CA VAL A 67 -56.91 4.35 -30.49
C VAL A 67 -57.60 3.01 -30.81
N GLN A 68 -56.93 1.87 -30.58
CA GLN A 68 -57.20 0.98 -29.43
C GLN A 68 -56.30 -0.27 -29.44
N ALA A 69 -55.82 -0.65 -28.25
CA ALA A 69 -55.07 -1.87 -28.01
C ALA A 69 -55.99 -3.11 -28.04
N THR A 70 -55.56 -4.17 -28.71
CA THR A 70 -56.09 -5.53 -28.55
C THR A 70 -54.97 -6.56 -28.43
N LYS A 71 -55.16 -7.45 -27.45
CA LYS A 71 -54.38 -8.63 -27.02
C LYS A 71 -53.89 -9.52 -28.20
N PRO A 72 -52.76 -10.24 -28.08
CA PRO A 72 -52.32 -11.14 -29.14
C PRO A 72 -53.28 -12.33 -29.30
N THR A 73 -53.73 -12.57 -30.52
CA THR A 73 -54.55 -13.74 -30.92
C THR A 73 -53.66 -14.81 -31.59
N THR A 74 -53.97 -16.08 -31.32
CA THR A 74 -53.28 -17.28 -31.81
C THR A 74 -53.78 -17.75 -33.20
N ALA A 75 -53.90 -16.85 -34.17
CA ALA A 75 -54.32 -17.21 -35.54
C ALA A 75 -53.18 -17.00 -36.54
N LEU A 76 -52.92 -18.02 -37.38
CA LEU A 76 -52.00 -17.87 -38.52
C LEU A 76 -52.64 -16.98 -39.60
N PRO A 77 -51.84 -16.14 -40.29
CA PRO A 77 -52.31 -15.42 -41.48
C PRO A 77 -52.47 -16.40 -42.65
N SER A 78 -53.52 -16.21 -43.46
CA SER A 78 -53.68 -16.88 -44.75
C SER A 78 -52.71 -16.29 -45.78
N LEU A 79 -52.09 -17.16 -46.58
CA LEU A 79 -51.23 -16.77 -47.69
C LEU A 79 -52.07 -16.24 -48.86
N SER A 80 -51.57 -15.21 -49.52
CA SER A 80 -52.16 -14.62 -50.73
C SER A 80 -51.98 -15.54 -51.96
N PRO A 81 -52.79 -15.38 -53.03
CA PRO A 81 -52.88 -16.34 -54.15
C PRO A 81 -51.63 -16.43 -55.04
N ALA A 82 -50.56 -15.71 -54.75
CA ALA A 82 -49.37 -15.63 -55.60
C ALA A 82 -48.28 -16.67 -55.26
N SER A 83 -48.44 -17.46 -54.19
CA SER A 83 -47.42 -18.44 -53.76
C SER A 83 -47.69 -19.90 -54.19
N SER A 84 -48.75 -20.17 -54.96
CA SER A 84 -49.14 -21.53 -55.37
C SER A 84 -48.62 -21.99 -56.74
N ALA A 85 -47.68 -21.26 -57.36
CA ALA A 85 -47.17 -21.57 -58.71
C ALA A 85 -45.69 -21.95 -58.78
N SER A 86 -45.02 -22.19 -57.64
CA SER A 86 -43.62 -22.62 -57.62
C SER A 86 -43.48 -24.16 -57.60
N PRO A 87 -42.72 -24.78 -58.53
CA PRO A 87 -42.49 -26.23 -58.58
C PRO A 87 -41.93 -26.82 -57.28
N ALA A 88 -41.14 -26.04 -56.53
CA ALA A 88 -40.58 -26.44 -55.24
C ALA A 88 -41.64 -26.62 -54.13
N VAL A 89 -42.80 -25.97 -54.23
CA VAL A 89 -43.89 -26.09 -53.23
C VAL A 89 -44.68 -27.39 -53.45
N ASN A 90 -44.82 -27.84 -54.69
CA ASN A 90 -45.51 -29.10 -55.01
C ASN A 90 -44.67 -30.34 -54.68
N GLU A 91 -43.34 -30.28 -54.80
CA GLU A 91 -42.47 -31.39 -54.35
C GLU A 91 -42.49 -31.59 -52.84
N ILE A 92 -42.50 -30.49 -52.06
CA ILE A 92 -42.59 -30.55 -50.59
C ILE A 92 -43.97 -31.08 -50.16
N THR A 93 -45.05 -30.70 -50.87
CA THR A 93 -46.41 -31.16 -50.55
C THR A 93 -46.64 -32.63 -50.93
N GLY A 94 -46.03 -33.12 -52.02
CA GLY A 94 -46.07 -34.53 -52.42
C GLY A 94 -45.22 -35.47 -51.55
N ALA A 95 -44.12 -34.96 -50.98
CA ALA A 95 -43.29 -35.70 -50.03
C ALA A 95 -43.95 -35.88 -48.65
N LEU A 96 -44.88 -34.98 -48.27
CA LEU A 96 -45.63 -35.06 -47.02
C LEU A 96 -46.87 -35.97 -47.09
N SER A 97 -47.42 -36.23 -48.28
CA SER A 97 -48.59 -37.10 -48.45
C SER A 97 -48.27 -38.59 -48.57
N ASN A 98 -47.03 -38.95 -48.90
CA ASN A 98 -46.60 -40.34 -49.03
C ASN A 98 -45.78 -40.73 -47.80
N ASN A 99 -46.45 -41.30 -46.81
CA ASN A 99 -45.85 -41.75 -45.55
C ASN A 99 -45.03 -43.04 -45.79
N PRO A 100 -43.68 -43.04 -45.71
CA PRO A 100 -42.93 -44.28 -45.69
C PRO A 100 -42.95 -44.83 -44.27
N THR A 101 -43.69 -45.91 -44.05
CA THR A 101 -43.67 -46.64 -42.77
C THR A 101 -42.27 -47.22 -42.53
N LEU A 102 -41.49 -46.58 -41.67
CA LEU A 102 -40.23 -47.12 -41.15
C LEU A 102 -40.54 -48.30 -40.22
N ALA A 103 -40.00 -49.47 -40.54
CA ALA A 103 -40.09 -50.65 -39.69
C ALA A 103 -39.46 -50.38 -38.32
N GLY A 104 -40.24 -50.53 -37.24
CA GLY A 104 -39.79 -50.37 -35.85
C GLY A 104 -40.58 -49.35 -35.01
N TYR A 105 -41.35 -48.44 -35.64
CA TYR A 105 -42.05 -47.38 -34.91
C TYR A 105 -43.07 -47.93 -33.90
N GLN A 106 -43.78 -49.01 -34.23
CA GLN A 106 -44.80 -49.61 -33.36
C GLN A 106 -44.24 -50.24 -32.06
N GLN A 107 -42.94 -50.55 -31.98
CA GLN A 107 -42.33 -51.06 -30.75
C GLN A 107 -41.88 -49.93 -29.80
N GLN A 108 -41.61 -48.73 -30.30
CA GLN A 108 -41.19 -47.58 -29.48
C GLN A 108 -42.35 -46.80 -28.86
N VAL A 109 -43.57 -46.87 -29.43
CA VAL A 109 -44.76 -46.26 -28.81
C VAL A 109 -45.27 -47.07 -27.59
N LYS A 110 -44.94 -48.37 -27.50
CA LYS A 110 -45.31 -49.23 -26.36
C LYS A 110 -44.44 -49.05 -25.10
N SER A 111 -43.30 -48.37 -25.20
CA SER A 111 -42.38 -48.14 -24.07
C SER A 111 -42.59 -46.80 -23.36
N GLY A 112 -43.54 -45.97 -23.79
CA GLY A 112 -43.99 -44.77 -23.07
C GLY A 112 -43.04 -43.57 -23.10
N ASN A 113 -41.96 -43.59 -23.89
CA ASN A 113 -40.94 -42.53 -23.88
C ASN A 113 -41.20 -41.36 -24.87
N PHE A 114 -42.13 -41.50 -25.82
CA PHE A 114 -42.44 -40.50 -26.84
C PHE A 114 -43.93 -40.50 -27.19
N ASP A 115 -44.48 -39.34 -27.55
CA ASP A 115 -45.87 -39.22 -28.04
C ASP A 115 -46.02 -39.54 -29.54
N SER A 116 -47.26 -39.56 -30.04
CA SER A 116 -47.60 -39.84 -31.45
C SER A 116 -47.04 -38.82 -32.46
N TYR A 117 -46.37 -37.76 -32.00
CA TYR A 117 -45.74 -36.73 -32.81
C TYR A 117 -44.21 -36.67 -32.62
N GLY A 118 -43.62 -37.67 -31.96
CA GLY A 118 -42.16 -37.82 -31.84
C GLY A 118 -41.49 -36.88 -30.84
N ARG A 119 -42.24 -36.27 -29.91
CA ARG A 119 -41.68 -35.45 -28.84
C ARG A 119 -41.38 -36.31 -27.61
N PRO A 120 -40.27 -36.09 -26.88
CA PRO A 120 -40.05 -36.75 -25.61
C PRO A 120 -41.17 -36.35 -24.65
N ALA A 121 -41.87 -37.35 -24.12
CA ALA A 121 -42.97 -37.11 -23.19
C ALA A 121 -42.40 -36.45 -21.93
N GLY A 122 -42.79 -35.19 -21.70
CA GLY A 122 -42.50 -34.49 -20.47
C GLY A 122 -43.09 -35.25 -19.29
N LYS A 123 -42.26 -35.54 -18.29
CA LYS A 123 -42.75 -35.86 -16.95
C LYS A 123 -43.43 -34.61 -16.41
N GLU A 124 -44.76 -34.55 -16.49
CA GLU A 124 -45.51 -33.77 -15.51
C GLU A 124 -45.16 -34.31 -14.11
N PRO A 125 -44.98 -33.45 -13.10
CA PRO A 125 -44.54 -33.86 -11.79
C PRO A 125 -45.67 -34.65 -11.11
N GLN A 126 -45.62 -35.97 -11.23
CA GLN A 126 -46.38 -36.85 -10.36
C GLN A 126 -45.88 -36.66 -8.93
N GLN A 127 -46.76 -36.11 -8.10
CA GLN A 127 -46.75 -36.32 -6.67
C GLN A 127 -46.78 -37.84 -6.38
N ASN A 128 -45.61 -38.45 -6.22
CA ASN A 128 -45.35 -39.50 -5.23
C ASN A 128 -43.94 -40.05 -5.40
N ALA A 129 -43.05 -39.65 -4.50
CA ALA A 129 -42.32 -40.53 -3.63
C ALA A 129 -41.41 -39.63 -2.80
N GLN A 130 -41.62 -39.64 -1.49
CA GLN A 130 -40.60 -39.21 -0.53
C GLN A 130 -39.28 -39.91 -0.87
N SER A 131 -38.40 -39.22 -1.59
CA SER A 131 -36.98 -39.39 -1.37
C SER A 131 -36.67 -38.68 -0.07
N THR A 132 -36.94 -39.35 1.05
CA THR A 132 -36.23 -39.10 2.31
C THR A 132 -34.78 -39.59 2.15
N GLY A 133 -34.07 -39.04 1.17
CA GLY A 133 -32.64 -38.90 1.29
C GLY A 133 -32.48 -37.59 2.04
N SER A 134 -32.02 -37.63 3.28
CA SER A 134 -31.63 -36.42 3.98
C SER A 134 -30.78 -35.57 3.02
N PRO A 135 -31.07 -34.26 2.85
CA PRO A 135 -30.28 -33.42 1.97
C PRO A 135 -28.80 -33.60 2.33
N SER A 136 -27.94 -33.65 1.32
CA SER A 136 -26.52 -33.75 1.60
C SER A 136 -26.12 -32.52 2.41
N LYS A 137 -25.15 -32.64 3.33
CA LYS A 137 -24.69 -31.49 4.13
C LYS A 137 -24.24 -30.30 3.26
N ALA A 138 -23.79 -30.58 2.03
CA ALA A 138 -23.46 -29.54 1.06
C ALA A 138 -24.71 -28.77 0.60
N ASP A 139 -25.80 -29.48 0.27
CA ASP A 139 -27.06 -28.84 -0.16
C ASP A 139 -27.66 -27.96 0.95
N GLU A 140 -27.62 -28.42 2.20
CA GLU A 140 -28.04 -27.62 3.35
C GLU A 140 -27.21 -26.33 3.48
N LEU A 141 -25.88 -26.42 3.30
CA LEU A 141 -24.97 -25.28 3.33
C LEU A 141 -25.28 -24.26 2.23
N TYR A 142 -25.54 -24.71 0.99
CA TYR A 142 -25.90 -23.82 -0.12
C TYR A 142 -27.22 -23.11 0.12
N VAL A 143 -28.23 -23.81 0.63
CA VAL A 143 -29.54 -23.21 0.95
C VAL A 143 -29.40 -22.18 2.07
N GLU A 144 -28.63 -22.48 3.11
CA GLU A 144 -28.32 -21.56 4.20
C GLU A 144 -27.59 -20.31 3.69
N ALA A 145 -26.55 -20.49 2.85
CA ALA A 145 -25.78 -19.41 2.26
C ALA A 145 -26.66 -18.51 1.38
N ARG A 146 -27.51 -19.10 0.53
CA ARG A 146 -28.44 -18.34 -0.32
C ARG A 146 -29.42 -17.52 0.49
N ASN A 147 -29.98 -18.08 1.57
CA ASN A 147 -30.93 -17.36 2.43
C ASN A 147 -30.25 -16.23 3.23
N ARG A 148 -28.94 -16.34 3.49
CA ARG A 148 -28.14 -15.33 4.19
C ARG A 148 -27.56 -14.25 3.29
N TYR A 149 -27.63 -14.42 1.97
CA TYR A 149 -27.00 -13.49 1.04
C TYR A 149 -27.61 -12.09 1.17
N LYS A 150 -26.71 -11.11 1.29
CA LYS A 150 -26.97 -9.68 1.15
C LYS A 150 -25.80 -9.09 0.37
N GLU A 151 -26.06 -8.05 -0.42
CA GLU A 151 -25.00 -7.31 -1.14
C GLU A 151 -23.97 -6.74 -0.15
N VAL A 152 -24.46 -6.17 0.96
CA VAL A 152 -23.64 -5.71 2.08
C VAL A 152 -23.87 -6.62 3.28
N GLN A 153 -22.81 -7.29 3.71
CA GLN A 153 -22.82 -8.20 4.86
C GLN A 153 -21.95 -7.60 5.96
N ARG A 154 -22.40 -7.66 7.21
CA ARG A 154 -21.61 -7.26 8.38
C ARG A 154 -21.61 -8.42 9.35
N VAL A 155 -20.43 -8.94 9.65
CA VAL A 155 -20.26 -10.11 10.51
C VAL A 155 -19.20 -9.83 11.57
N ASN A 156 -19.45 -10.32 12.78
CA ASN A 156 -18.49 -10.29 13.86
C ASN A 156 -17.96 -11.70 14.06
N VAL A 157 -16.64 -11.88 13.92
CA VAL A 157 -15.98 -13.18 14.04
C VAL A 157 -14.87 -13.06 15.08
N PRO A 158 -14.98 -13.74 16.23
CA PRO A 158 -13.91 -13.73 17.21
C PRO A 158 -12.69 -14.51 16.69
N PRO A 159 -11.49 -14.25 17.24
CA PRO A 159 -10.32 -15.09 16.98
C PRO A 159 -10.61 -16.56 17.28
N GLY A 160 -10.16 -17.46 16.40
CA GLY A 160 -10.48 -18.89 16.41
C GLY A 160 -11.88 -19.23 15.88
N GLY A 161 -12.68 -18.25 15.49
CA GLY A 161 -14.02 -18.43 14.95
C GLY A 161 -14.03 -19.05 13.54
N ASN A 162 -15.18 -19.61 13.16
CA ASN A 162 -15.44 -20.09 11.81
C ASN A 162 -16.83 -19.62 11.36
N ILE A 163 -16.92 -19.00 10.19
CA ILE A 163 -18.19 -18.55 9.61
C ILE A 163 -18.29 -18.88 8.13
N VAL A 164 -19.50 -19.20 7.69
CA VAL A 164 -19.85 -19.45 6.29
C VAL A 164 -20.44 -18.17 5.70
N LEU A 165 -19.90 -17.71 4.57
CA LEU A 165 -20.29 -16.46 3.92
C LEU A 165 -20.63 -16.69 2.44
N PRO A 166 -21.81 -16.27 1.97
CA PRO A 166 -22.14 -16.30 0.55
C PRO A 166 -21.35 -15.22 -0.19
N VAL A 167 -20.73 -15.60 -1.31
CA VAL A 167 -19.99 -14.71 -2.22
C VAL A 167 -20.51 -14.87 -3.65
N SER A 168 -20.30 -13.86 -4.48
CA SER A 168 -20.61 -13.95 -5.91
C SER A 168 -19.64 -14.86 -6.64
N ARG A 169 -20.18 -15.64 -7.58
CA ARG A 169 -19.43 -16.38 -8.59
C ARG A 169 -19.27 -15.53 -9.85
N GLY A 170 -18.09 -15.53 -10.45
CA GLY A 170 -17.80 -14.79 -11.69
C GLY A 170 -17.50 -13.31 -11.51
N LEU A 171 -17.74 -12.75 -10.32
CA LEU A 171 -17.49 -11.35 -9.99
C LEU A 171 -16.52 -11.25 -8.81
N GLN A 172 -15.87 -10.08 -8.69
CA GLN A 172 -14.99 -9.79 -7.57
C GLN A 172 -15.82 -9.48 -6.32
N ASN A 173 -15.43 -10.08 -5.21
CA ASN A 173 -15.98 -9.83 -3.89
C ASN A 173 -14.93 -9.10 -3.05
N ARG A 174 -15.37 -8.20 -2.16
CA ARG A 174 -14.49 -7.51 -1.21
C ARG A 174 -14.85 -7.91 0.21
N ILE A 175 -13.86 -8.36 0.97
CA ILE A 175 -13.93 -8.64 2.40
C ILE A 175 -13.09 -7.60 3.12
N SER A 176 -13.74 -6.62 3.73
CA SER A 176 -13.10 -5.58 4.53
C SER A 176 -13.01 -6.06 5.98
N THR A 177 -11.79 -6.20 6.48
CA THR A 177 -11.54 -6.67 7.86
C THR A 177 -11.26 -5.49 8.79
N SER A 178 -11.35 -5.72 10.10
CA SER A 178 -10.87 -4.77 11.11
C SER A 178 -9.35 -4.80 11.32
N PHE A 179 -8.61 -5.60 10.54
CA PHE A 179 -7.16 -5.68 10.61
C PHE A 179 -6.52 -4.48 9.91
N LYS A 180 -5.31 -4.10 10.33
CA LYS A 180 -4.53 -3.05 9.65
C LYS A 180 -3.88 -3.62 8.38
N ASN A 181 -3.23 -4.77 8.54
CA ASN A 181 -2.62 -5.58 7.50
C ASN A 181 -3.16 -7.01 7.65
N ALA A 182 -4.00 -7.44 6.71
CA ALA A 182 -4.50 -8.81 6.69
C ALA A 182 -3.46 -9.74 6.04
N SER A 183 -3.38 -10.96 6.55
CA SER A 183 -2.66 -12.09 5.97
C SER A 183 -3.67 -13.20 5.68
N VAL A 184 -3.58 -13.78 4.48
CA VAL A 184 -4.53 -14.79 4.00
C VAL A 184 -3.77 -16.07 3.69
N SER A 185 -4.29 -17.18 4.23
CA SER A 185 -3.84 -18.52 3.88
C SER A 185 -5.00 -19.33 3.35
N THR A 186 -4.80 -20.03 2.23
CA THR A 186 -5.82 -20.89 1.61
C THR A 186 -5.16 -22.15 1.04
N SER A 187 -5.93 -23.22 0.98
CA SER A 187 -5.57 -24.45 0.25
C SER A 187 -6.13 -24.49 -1.16
N THR A 188 -6.96 -23.51 -1.54
CA THR A 188 -7.56 -23.44 -2.88
C THR A 188 -6.48 -23.01 -3.88
N PRO A 189 -6.30 -23.77 -4.98
CA PRO A 189 -5.30 -23.43 -5.98
C PRO A 189 -5.69 -22.18 -6.80
N ALA A 190 -4.69 -21.49 -7.32
CA ALA A 190 -4.83 -20.16 -7.93
C ALA A 190 -5.64 -20.13 -9.24
N ASP A 191 -5.86 -21.31 -9.85
CA ASP A 191 -6.71 -21.50 -11.02
C ASP A 191 -8.21 -21.51 -10.68
N GLU A 192 -8.57 -21.95 -9.47
CA GLU A 192 -9.95 -21.97 -9.00
C GLU A 192 -10.39 -20.64 -8.38
N ALA A 193 -9.48 -19.93 -7.68
CA ALA A 193 -9.76 -18.65 -7.04
C ALA A 193 -8.57 -17.69 -7.07
N SER A 194 -8.83 -16.43 -7.42
CA SER A 194 -7.85 -15.34 -7.31
C SER A 194 -8.09 -14.56 -6.01
N ILE A 195 -7.08 -14.49 -5.16
CA ILE A 195 -7.12 -13.73 -3.89
C ILE A 195 -6.04 -12.65 -3.94
N PHE A 196 -6.44 -11.40 -3.71
CA PHE A 196 -5.54 -10.26 -3.62
C PHE A 196 -5.78 -9.53 -2.29
N VAL A 197 -4.71 -9.17 -1.60
CA VAL A 197 -4.78 -8.52 -0.28
C VAL A 197 -4.19 -7.13 -0.39
N ASN A 198 -4.90 -6.14 0.16
CA ASN A 198 -4.44 -4.75 0.23
C ASN A 198 -4.78 -4.18 1.61
N GLY A 199 -3.77 -4.11 2.48
CA GLY A 199 -3.95 -3.75 3.88
C GLY A 199 -4.96 -4.69 4.55
N GLY A 200 -6.02 -4.14 5.15
CA GLY A 200 -7.10 -4.90 5.78
C GLY A 200 -8.19 -5.41 4.82
N ASP A 201 -8.11 -5.13 3.52
CA ASP A 201 -9.10 -5.56 2.54
C ASP A 201 -8.60 -6.77 1.74
N VAL A 202 -9.48 -7.77 1.59
CA VAL A 202 -9.22 -8.98 0.82
C VAL A 202 -10.21 -9.05 -0.35
N PHE A 203 -9.69 -9.11 -1.57
CA PHE A 203 -10.45 -9.21 -2.80
C PHE A 203 -10.40 -10.64 -3.32
N ILE A 204 -11.57 -11.23 -3.59
CA ILE A 204 -11.69 -12.63 -3.96
C ILE A 204 -12.60 -12.76 -5.17
N SER A 205 -12.09 -13.40 -6.22
CA SER A 205 -12.87 -13.75 -7.40
C SER A 205 -12.75 -15.25 -7.63
N THR A 206 -13.88 -15.89 -7.95
CA THR A 206 -13.95 -17.33 -8.19
C THR A 206 -14.95 -17.63 -9.28
N ASN A 207 -14.60 -18.59 -10.14
CA ASN A 207 -15.50 -19.12 -11.17
C ASN A 207 -16.02 -20.53 -10.82
N THR A 208 -15.51 -21.14 -9.76
CA THR A 208 -15.94 -22.46 -9.29
C THR A 208 -17.23 -22.35 -8.47
N ASP A 209 -18.03 -23.41 -8.49
CA ASP A 209 -19.16 -23.58 -7.59
C ASP A 209 -18.73 -24.08 -6.21
N LYS A 210 -17.54 -24.68 -6.08
CA LYS A 210 -17.02 -25.27 -4.85
C LYS A 210 -16.81 -24.22 -3.73
N PRO A 211 -17.09 -24.57 -2.45
CA PRO A 211 -16.74 -23.71 -1.32
C PRO A 211 -15.23 -23.49 -1.20
N ILE A 212 -14.84 -22.27 -0.83
CA ILE A 212 -13.43 -21.86 -0.67
C ILE A 212 -13.17 -21.59 0.81
N GLY A 213 -12.18 -22.30 1.38
CA GLY A 213 -11.72 -22.07 2.75
C GLY A 213 -10.57 -21.08 2.78
N ILE A 214 -10.72 -20.02 3.56
CA ILE A 214 -9.64 -19.05 3.82
C ILE A 214 -9.46 -18.84 5.32
N MET A 215 -8.19 -18.79 5.73
CA MET A 215 -7.79 -18.36 7.06
C MET A 215 -7.30 -16.92 6.96
N LEU A 216 -7.89 -16.01 7.74
CA LEU A 216 -7.44 -14.62 7.82
C LEU A 216 -6.85 -14.35 9.18
N SER A 217 -5.71 -13.67 9.22
CA SER A 217 -5.10 -13.15 10.43
C SER A 217 -4.59 -11.74 10.21
N GLU A 218 -4.37 -10.99 11.29
CA GLU A 218 -3.53 -9.80 11.24
C GLU A 218 -2.07 -10.23 11.01
N ASP A 219 -1.35 -9.47 10.19
CA ASP A 219 0.07 -9.68 9.97
C ASP A 219 0.85 -9.62 11.30
N SER A 220 1.82 -10.52 11.44
CA SER A 220 2.61 -10.69 12.68
C SER A 220 1.83 -11.02 13.96
N VAL A 221 0.51 -11.25 13.91
CA VAL A 221 -0.32 -11.65 15.06
C VAL A 221 -1.17 -12.88 14.71
N PRO A 222 -0.56 -14.08 14.58
CA PRO A 222 -1.26 -15.29 14.18
C PRO A 222 -2.35 -15.73 15.17
N GLU A 223 -2.31 -15.28 16.43
CA GLU A 223 -3.37 -15.59 17.40
C GLU A 223 -4.72 -14.94 17.07
N SER A 224 -4.73 -13.94 16.17
CA SER A 224 -5.95 -13.27 15.70
C SER A 224 -6.73 -14.05 14.64
N THR A 225 -6.20 -15.22 14.21
CA THR A 225 -6.71 -15.96 13.06
C THR A 225 -8.17 -16.38 13.21
N TYR A 226 -8.96 -16.24 12.16
CA TYR A 226 -10.28 -16.87 12.03
C TYR A 226 -10.46 -17.48 10.63
N ASN A 227 -11.41 -18.41 10.52
CA ASN A 227 -11.69 -19.15 9.30
C ASN A 227 -12.96 -18.62 8.64
N LEU A 228 -12.91 -18.36 7.34
CA LEU A 228 -14.08 -18.07 6.52
C LEU A 228 -14.26 -19.19 5.49
N THR A 229 -15.47 -19.71 5.40
CA THR A 229 -15.89 -20.63 4.33
C THR A 229 -16.76 -19.84 3.35
N LEU A 230 -16.21 -19.54 2.18
CA LEU A 230 -16.92 -18.78 1.16
C LEU A 230 -17.70 -19.72 0.26
N VAL A 231 -18.99 -19.46 0.09
CA VAL A 231 -19.88 -20.26 -0.77
C VAL A 231 -20.23 -19.44 -2.00
N PRO A 232 -19.72 -19.81 -3.20
CA PRO A 232 -20.04 -19.10 -4.43
C PRO A 232 -21.50 -19.29 -4.83
N LEU A 233 -22.19 -18.18 -5.12
CA LEU A 233 -23.57 -18.13 -5.58
C LEU A 233 -23.67 -17.28 -6.85
N ASP A 234 -24.70 -17.54 -7.65
CA ASP A 234 -25.01 -16.74 -8.85
C ASP A 234 -25.78 -15.47 -8.46
N VAL A 235 -25.05 -14.53 -7.85
CA VAL A 235 -25.55 -13.28 -7.25
C VAL A 235 -24.58 -12.14 -7.55
N PRO A 236 -25.00 -10.86 -7.42
CA PRO A 236 -24.11 -9.72 -7.58
C PRO A 236 -22.92 -9.72 -6.59
N GLY A 237 -21.88 -8.95 -6.90
CA GLY A 237 -20.69 -8.81 -6.07
C GLY A 237 -21.00 -8.50 -4.61
N ALA A 238 -20.42 -9.26 -3.68
CA ALA A 238 -20.64 -9.07 -2.25
C ALA A 238 -19.58 -8.13 -1.64
N MET A 239 -20.03 -7.19 -0.81
CA MET A 239 -19.21 -6.41 0.10
C MET A 239 -19.41 -6.90 1.53
N ILE A 240 -18.40 -7.56 2.08
CA ILE A 240 -18.44 -8.19 3.39
C ILE A 240 -17.57 -7.37 4.33
N SER A 241 -18.10 -6.93 5.46
CA SER A 241 -17.34 -6.30 6.54
C SER A 241 -17.23 -7.28 7.70
N VAL A 242 -16.01 -7.75 7.96
CA VAL A 242 -15.69 -8.66 9.07
C VAL A 242 -15.04 -7.86 10.18
N THR A 243 -15.70 -7.82 11.33
CA THR A 243 -15.14 -7.21 12.54
C THR A 243 -14.64 -8.32 13.46
N THR A 244 -13.45 -8.13 14.02
CA THR A 244 -12.84 -9.04 14.99
C THR A 244 -12.37 -8.24 16.19
N SER A 245 -12.85 -8.62 17.38
CA SER A 245 -12.40 -8.04 18.64
C SER A 245 -11.06 -8.68 19.06
N LEU A 246 -9.98 -7.94 18.92
CA LEU A 246 -8.65 -8.37 19.40
C LEU A 246 -8.53 -8.15 20.92
N SER A 247 -7.88 -9.08 21.62
CA SER A 247 -7.51 -8.90 23.03
C SER A 247 -6.48 -7.77 23.18
N PRO A 248 -6.34 -7.17 24.37
CA PRO A 248 -5.32 -6.14 24.62
C PRO A 248 -3.89 -6.61 24.31
N THR A 249 -3.60 -7.89 24.58
CA THR A 249 -2.29 -8.48 24.28
C THR A 249 -2.02 -8.59 22.77
N MET A 250 -3.05 -8.94 21.98
CA MET A 250 -2.95 -8.98 20.52
C MET A 250 -2.81 -7.58 19.92
N GLN A 251 -3.54 -6.60 20.47
CA GLN A 251 -3.42 -5.20 20.05
C GLN A 251 -2.00 -4.67 20.30
N ALA A 252 -1.44 -4.92 21.48
CA ALA A 252 -0.06 -4.50 21.79
C ALA A 252 0.97 -5.14 20.85
N LYS A 253 0.83 -6.42 20.51
CA LYS A 253 1.69 -7.10 19.52
C LYS A 253 1.57 -6.46 18.14
N ARG A 254 0.35 -6.16 17.69
CA ARG A 254 0.10 -5.48 16.41
C ARG A 254 0.80 -4.13 16.34
N GLU A 255 0.61 -3.27 17.34
CA GLU A 255 1.25 -1.94 17.34
C GLU A 255 2.78 -2.06 17.33
N THR A 256 3.34 -2.97 18.14
CA THR A 256 4.80 -3.20 18.15
C THR A 256 5.34 -3.65 16.79
N SER A 257 4.60 -4.51 16.08
CA SER A 257 5.00 -4.98 14.75
C SER A 257 4.89 -3.89 13.70
N LEU A 258 3.85 -3.05 13.75
CA LEU A 258 3.68 -1.90 12.86
C LEU A 258 4.80 -0.87 13.07
N ASP A 259 5.15 -0.57 14.32
CA ASP A 259 6.27 0.33 14.64
C ASP A 259 7.58 -0.19 14.08
N LYS A 260 7.81 -1.50 14.18
CA LYS A 260 9.00 -2.15 13.61
C LYS A 260 9.02 -2.07 12.08
N GLN A 261 7.90 -2.36 11.42
CA GLN A 261 7.78 -2.27 9.95
C GLN A 261 8.01 -0.83 9.46
N ASN A 262 7.41 0.16 10.12
CA ASN A 262 7.60 1.57 9.79
C ASN A 262 9.06 2.00 9.98
N TYR A 263 9.71 1.53 11.05
CA TYR A 263 11.12 1.79 11.29
C TYR A 263 12.02 1.17 10.22
N ASP A 264 11.77 -0.09 9.86
CA ASP A 264 12.51 -0.79 8.81
C ASP A 264 12.31 -0.13 7.43
N GLU A 265 11.09 0.32 7.11
CA GLU A 265 10.78 1.08 5.90
C GLU A 265 11.48 2.44 5.88
N MET A 266 11.49 3.16 7.00
CA MET A 266 12.22 4.43 7.14
C MET A 266 13.73 4.24 6.92
N LEU A 267 14.31 3.19 7.48
CA LEU A 267 15.72 2.83 7.26
C LEU A 267 16.01 2.46 5.80
N ALA A 268 15.13 1.69 5.17
CA ALA A 268 15.28 1.33 3.76
C ALA A 268 15.17 2.56 2.86
N ARG A 269 14.26 3.47 3.18
CA ARG A 269 14.08 4.74 2.47
C ARG A 269 15.31 5.63 2.61
N SER A 270 15.86 5.80 3.82
CA SER A 270 17.07 6.61 4.02
C SER A 270 18.25 6.06 3.23
N GLN A 271 18.44 4.73 3.23
CA GLN A 271 19.47 4.08 2.42
C GLN A 271 19.24 4.27 0.92
N SER A 272 17.99 4.22 0.45
CA SER A 272 17.67 4.43 -0.96
C SER A 272 17.86 5.89 -1.40
N GLU A 273 17.57 6.86 -0.54
CA GLU A 273 17.78 8.28 -0.81
C GLU A 273 19.28 8.62 -0.88
N GLU A 274 20.13 7.99 -0.06
CA GLU A 274 21.59 8.06 -0.20
C GLU A 274 22.10 7.51 -1.55
N LEU A 275 21.43 6.50 -2.10
CA LEU A 275 21.78 5.87 -3.38
C LEU A 275 21.17 6.58 -4.60
N THR A 276 20.30 7.57 -4.42
CA THR A 276 19.76 8.33 -5.56
C THR A 276 20.85 9.20 -6.18
N PRO A 277 21.13 9.08 -7.50
CA PRO A 277 22.15 9.89 -8.15
C PRO A 277 21.80 11.38 -8.01
N SER A 278 22.66 12.14 -7.33
CA SER A 278 22.52 13.59 -7.29
C SER A 278 22.86 14.21 -8.65
N ASP A 279 22.46 15.47 -8.89
CA ASP A 279 22.77 16.22 -10.13
C ASP A 279 24.20 15.91 -10.61
N PRO A 280 24.42 15.49 -11.88
CA PRO A 280 25.72 15.04 -12.38
C PRO A 280 26.87 16.03 -12.11
N ARG A 281 26.58 17.34 -12.02
CA ARG A 281 27.60 18.36 -11.67
C ARG A 281 27.96 18.39 -10.17
N GLN A 282 27.01 18.05 -9.31
CA GLN A 282 27.25 17.90 -7.88
C GLN A 282 28.00 16.60 -7.60
N ASP A 283 27.72 15.55 -8.38
CA ASP A 283 28.44 14.28 -8.34
C ASP A 283 29.93 14.47 -8.69
N ASP A 284 30.26 15.21 -9.74
CA ASP A 284 31.67 15.43 -10.13
C ASP A 284 32.50 16.09 -9.01
N HIS A 285 31.95 17.08 -8.32
CA HIS A 285 32.64 17.76 -7.22
C HIS A 285 32.74 16.86 -5.98
N LYS A 286 31.65 16.18 -5.60
CA LYS A 286 31.65 15.25 -4.46
C LYS A 286 32.62 14.10 -4.70
N GLN A 287 32.55 13.47 -5.87
CA GLN A 287 33.43 12.37 -6.24
C GLN A 287 34.89 12.79 -6.22
N ARG A 288 35.22 13.98 -6.73
CA ARG A 288 36.59 14.53 -6.62
C ARG A 288 37.06 14.65 -5.17
N ILE A 289 36.20 15.10 -4.25
CA ILE A 289 36.55 15.21 -2.82
C ILE A 289 36.73 13.82 -2.20
N ILE A 290 35.89 12.85 -2.57
CA ILE A 290 36.03 11.45 -2.15
C ILE A 290 37.38 10.90 -2.65
N ASP A 291 37.64 10.96 -3.95
CA ASP A 291 38.88 10.48 -4.56
C ASP A 291 40.14 11.15 -3.97
N LEU A 292 39.99 12.39 -3.50
CA LEU A 292 41.06 13.12 -2.82
C LEU A 292 41.30 12.65 -1.38
N LEU A 293 40.23 12.42 -0.61
CA LEU A 293 40.31 12.11 0.82
C LEU A 293 40.47 10.62 1.11
N THR A 294 40.00 9.72 0.24
CA THR A 294 40.17 8.26 0.40
C THR A 294 41.62 7.83 0.62
N PRO A 295 42.60 8.21 -0.23
CA PRO A 295 43.99 7.83 0.02
C PRO A 295 44.54 8.44 1.31
N VAL A 296 44.14 9.66 1.68
CA VAL A 296 44.55 10.31 2.93
C VAL A 296 44.08 9.51 4.14
N ALA A 297 42.81 9.07 4.13
CA ALA A 297 42.25 8.23 5.18
C ALA A 297 42.91 6.85 5.28
N LEU A 298 43.45 6.34 4.17
CA LEU A 298 44.24 5.10 4.14
C LEU A 298 45.71 5.32 4.55
N GLY A 299 46.11 6.54 4.90
CA GLY A 299 47.48 6.89 5.29
C GLY A 299 48.44 7.17 4.13
N GLU A 300 47.90 7.31 2.91
CA GLU A 300 48.66 7.64 1.71
C GLU A 300 48.63 9.15 1.39
N VAL A 301 49.61 9.64 0.64
CA VAL A 301 49.63 11.03 0.16
C VAL A 301 49.01 11.08 -1.24
N PRO A 302 47.91 11.82 -1.46
CA PRO A 302 47.25 11.90 -2.76
C PRO A 302 48.14 12.57 -3.81
N SER A 303 47.91 12.20 -5.07
CA SER A 303 48.60 12.77 -6.23
C SER A 303 48.53 14.30 -6.23
N GLY A 304 49.68 14.97 -6.36
CA GLY A 304 49.77 16.44 -6.43
C GLY A 304 49.75 17.14 -5.07
N PHE A 305 49.80 16.38 -3.97
CA PHE A 305 49.98 16.88 -2.62
C PHE A 305 51.34 16.47 -2.06
N SER A 306 51.83 17.28 -1.12
CA SER A 306 53.01 16.98 -0.33
C SER A 306 52.74 17.23 1.15
N LEU A 307 53.24 16.37 2.03
CA LEU A 307 53.16 16.60 3.47
C LEU A 307 53.97 17.84 3.84
N GLN A 308 53.36 18.71 4.65
CA GLN A 308 54.04 19.89 5.16
C GLN A 308 55.06 19.45 6.24
N GLU A 309 56.35 19.64 5.94
CA GLU A 309 57.45 19.35 6.87
C GLU A 309 57.69 20.46 7.90
N ASP A 310 57.18 21.65 7.61
CA ASP A 310 57.28 22.81 8.49
C ASP A 310 56.53 22.60 9.81
N ARG A 311 57.06 23.17 10.90
CA ARG A 311 56.42 23.08 12.23
C ARG A 311 54.98 23.63 12.18
N LEU A 312 54.02 22.82 12.64
CA LEU A 312 52.61 23.19 12.77
C LEU A 312 52.40 24.47 13.59
N SER A 313 53.35 24.81 14.47
CA SER A 313 53.32 26.06 15.26
C SER A 313 53.38 27.34 14.41
N ARG A 314 53.78 27.26 13.14
CA ARG A 314 53.75 28.39 12.19
C ARG A 314 52.37 28.62 11.58
N ILE A 315 51.48 27.64 11.68
CA ILE A 315 50.10 27.75 11.19
C ILE A 315 49.32 28.65 12.17
N PRO A 316 48.46 29.57 11.71
CA PRO A 316 47.65 30.41 12.59
C PRO A 316 46.87 29.59 13.62
N SER A 317 46.73 30.09 14.85
CA SER A 317 46.02 29.39 15.93
C SER A 317 44.58 29.02 15.58
N SER A 318 43.91 29.86 14.78
CA SER A 318 42.56 29.60 14.24
C SER A 318 42.49 28.38 13.32
N GLU A 319 43.59 28.04 12.65
CA GLU A 319 43.69 26.87 11.76
C GLU A 319 44.24 25.65 12.49
N GLN A 320 44.94 25.83 13.62
CA GLN A 320 45.37 24.73 14.48
C GLN A 320 44.21 24.10 15.27
N SER A 321 43.15 24.87 15.53
CA SER A 321 41.88 24.39 16.12
C SER A 321 40.71 24.84 15.26
N PRO A 322 40.48 24.17 14.12
CA PRO A 322 39.51 24.64 13.14
C PRO A 322 38.04 24.34 13.49
N CYS A 323 37.82 23.45 14.45
CA CYS A 323 36.50 22.95 14.81
C CYS A 323 36.03 23.54 16.14
N ASN A 324 34.74 23.87 16.24
CA ASN A 324 34.12 24.32 17.49
C ASN A 324 33.54 23.15 18.30
N PHE A 325 34.40 22.21 18.68
CA PHE A 325 34.01 21.09 19.53
C PHE A 325 34.19 21.42 21.01
N ASN A 326 33.30 20.87 21.84
CA ASN A 326 33.50 20.83 23.29
C ASN A 326 34.39 19.64 23.71
N MET A 327 35.37 19.24 22.89
CA MET A 327 36.33 18.18 23.19
C MET A 327 37.68 18.49 22.51
N TYR A 328 38.71 17.67 22.74
CA TYR A 328 40.02 17.91 22.13
C TYR A 328 39.93 17.76 20.60
N ALA A 329 40.33 18.81 19.88
CA ALA A 329 40.45 18.81 18.42
C ALA A 329 41.58 19.73 17.97
N LYS A 330 42.65 19.12 17.43
CA LYS A 330 43.87 19.81 17.03
C LYS A 330 44.39 19.29 15.71
N LEU A 331 44.90 20.21 14.89
CA LEU A 331 45.61 19.89 13.65
C LEU A 331 46.84 19.05 13.97
N GLY A 332 46.90 17.84 13.41
CA GLY A 332 48.03 16.93 13.52
C GLY A 332 48.94 16.96 12.31
N GLN A 333 48.37 17.09 11.10
CA GLN A 333 49.13 17.10 9.85
C GLN A 333 48.46 18.01 8.82
N ARG A 334 49.25 18.53 7.87
CA ARG A 334 48.74 19.30 6.73
C ARG A 334 49.38 18.81 5.45
N LEU A 335 48.57 18.45 4.47
CA LEU A 335 48.99 18.17 3.10
C LEU A 335 48.75 19.42 2.26
N VAL A 336 49.76 19.81 1.48
CA VAL A 336 49.74 21.02 0.66
C VAL A 336 49.66 20.63 -0.79
N GLY A 337 48.58 21.05 -1.46
CA GLY A 337 48.41 20.91 -2.90
C GLY A 337 48.64 22.22 -3.65
N SER A 338 48.32 22.19 -4.94
CA SER A 338 48.39 23.35 -5.83
C SER A 338 47.33 24.40 -5.47
N ARG A 339 46.08 23.98 -5.23
CA ARG A 339 44.92 24.85 -4.97
C ARG A 339 44.24 24.59 -3.63
N GLU A 340 44.38 23.39 -3.10
CA GLU A 340 43.76 22.98 -1.84
C GLU A 340 44.82 22.64 -0.76
N LEU A 341 44.41 22.74 0.49
CA LEU A 341 45.11 22.21 1.66
C LEU A 341 44.23 21.13 2.29
N ILE A 342 44.83 20.05 2.78
CA ILE A 342 44.13 19.02 3.54
C ILE A 342 44.69 19.00 4.94
N ASP A 343 43.84 19.27 5.91
CA ASP A 343 44.16 19.24 7.33
C ASP A 343 43.69 17.92 7.93
N VAL A 344 44.60 17.17 8.54
CA VAL A 344 44.27 15.99 9.34
C VAL A 344 44.22 16.42 10.80
N VAL A 345 43.04 16.35 11.39
CA VAL A 345 42.73 16.80 12.75
C VAL A 345 42.52 15.58 13.63
N LEU A 346 43.27 15.51 14.73
CA LEU A 346 43.05 14.51 15.77
C LEU A 346 41.91 14.99 16.66
N VAL A 347 40.85 14.20 16.73
CA VAL A 347 39.71 14.43 17.63
C VAL A 347 39.73 13.37 18.72
N LYS A 348 39.68 13.80 19.98
CA LYS A 348 39.69 12.92 21.15
C LYS A 348 38.57 13.29 22.10
N ASN A 349 37.81 12.29 22.54
CA ASN A 349 36.82 12.48 23.59
C ASN A 349 37.51 12.50 24.97
N ASP A 350 37.72 13.71 25.49
CA ASP A 350 38.25 13.97 26.84
C ASP A 350 37.15 14.03 27.91
N LYS A 351 35.89 13.72 27.57
CA LYS A 351 34.73 13.78 28.47
C LYS A 351 34.43 12.42 29.09
N PRO A 352 33.78 12.39 30.28
CA PRO A 352 33.44 11.14 30.96
C PRO A 352 32.21 10.42 30.36
N TYR A 353 31.67 10.89 29.24
CA TYR A 353 30.52 10.31 28.54
C TYR A 353 30.73 10.34 27.02
N GLY A 354 29.97 9.54 26.29
CA GLY A 354 30.07 9.46 24.82
C GLY A 354 29.78 10.80 24.15
N GLN A 355 30.48 11.07 23.04
CA GLN A 355 30.37 12.29 22.25
C GLN A 355 30.20 11.98 20.77
N VAL A 356 29.36 12.76 20.09
CA VAL A 356 29.23 12.72 18.62
C VAL A 356 30.22 13.71 18.02
N VAL A 357 30.96 13.28 17.00
CA VAL A 357 31.84 14.14 16.21
C VAL A 357 31.05 14.67 15.01
N ALA A 358 30.50 15.87 15.15
CA ALA A 358 29.76 16.54 14.07
C ALA A 358 30.72 17.35 13.19
N ASP A 359 31.19 16.76 12.10
CA ASP A 359 32.13 17.37 11.14
C ASP A 359 31.68 18.77 10.63
N GLN A 360 30.37 19.01 10.56
CA GLN A 360 29.76 20.30 10.26
C GLN A 360 30.28 21.46 11.14
N GLN A 361 30.70 21.19 12.39
CA GLN A 361 31.24 22.21 13.29
C GLN A 361 32.65 22.69 12.92
N CYS A 362 33.25 22.10 11.89
CA CYS A 362 34.54 22.48 11.31
C CYS A 362 34.38 23.27 10.01
N ILE A 363 33.16 23.37 9.47
CA ILE A 363 32.85 24.14 8.27
C ILE A 363 32.87 25.63 8.61
N THR A 364 33.94 26.29 8.18
CA THR A 364 34.17 27.73 8.37
C THR A 364 34.49 28.38 7.02
N GLU A 365 34.58 29.71 6.97
CA GLU A 365 34.96 30.42 5.74
C GLU A 365 36.28 29.89 5.16
N GLY A 366 36.24 29.47 3.89
CA GLY A 366 37.40 28.90 3.18
C GLY A 366 37.56 27.39 3.31
N VAL A 367 36.70 26.72 4.07
CA VAL A 367 36.59 25.25 4.05
C VAL A 367 35.72 24.82 2.87
N VAL A 368 36.23 23.88 2.08
CA VAL A 368 35.57 23.29 0.91
C VAL A 368 34.77 22.05 1.33
N ALA A 369 35.35 21.22 2.20
CA ALA A 369 34.71 20.01 2.71
C ALA A 369 35.29 19.60 4.08
N SER A 370 34.49 18.90 4.86
CA SER A 370 34.92 18.11 6.02
C SER A 370 34.51 16.66 5.80
N ALA A 371 35.31 15.72 6.30
CA ALA A 371 34.96 14.32 6.31
C ALA A 371 35.55 13.64 7.54
N LEU A 372 34.89 12.58 7.99
CA LEU A 372 35.31 11.76 9.10
C LEU A 372 35.59 10.34 8.60
N PHE A 373 36.60 9.69 9.18
CA PHE A 373 36.91 8.28 8.92
C PHE A 373 36.90 7.48 10.22
N ASP A 374 36.56 6.19 10.14
CA ASP A 374 36.43 5.25 11.26
C ASP A 374 35.19 5.45 12.16
N LYS A 375 35.10 6.51 12.98
CA LYS A 375 34.08 6.61 14.06
C LYS A 375 33.47 8.00 14.26
N ALA A 376 32.16 8.12 14.02
CA ALA A 376 31.36 9.33 14.30
C ALA A 376 30.89 9.49 15.76
N PHE A 377 31.00 8.44 16.56
CA PHE A 377 30.65 8.45 17.97
C PHE A 377 31.82 7.90 18.78
N LEU A 378 32.32 8.71 19.72
CA LEU A 378 33.49 8.39 20.54
C LEU A 378 33.06 8.15 21.98
N GLN A 379 33.39 6.98 22.53
CA GLN A 379 33.36 6.71 23.96
C GLN A 379 34.44 7.53 24.70
N PRO A 380 34.35 7.66 26.04
CA PRO A 380 35.38 8.33 26.83
C PRO A 380 36.78 7.79 26.55
N GLY A 381 37.68 8.67 26.12
CA GLY A 381 39.07 8.34 25.78
C GLY A 381 39.30 7.85 24.35
N GLU A 382 38.25 7.60 23.56
CA GLU A 382 38.41 7.24 22.14
C GLU A 382 38.84 8.43 21.28
N GLU A 383 39.46 8.11 20.15
CA GLU A 383 40.06 9.05 19.20
C GLU A 383 39.63 8.71 17.77
N THR A 384 39.57 9.71 16.91
CA THR A 384 39.32 9.57 15.47
C THR A 384 40.00 10.69 14.69
N GLU A 385 40.21 10.47 13.40
CA GLU A 385 40.75 11.47 12.47
C GLU A 385 39.62 12.15 11.70
N LEU A 386 39.72 13.46 11.61
CA LEU A 386 38.85 14.31 10.82
C LEU A 386 39.67 15.01 9.74
N TYR A 387 39.22 14.96 8.50
CA TYR A 387 39.88 15.57 7.35
C TYR A 387 39.13 16.82 6.93
N ILE A 388 39.86 17.92 6.76
CA ILE A 388 39.28 19.20 6.32
C ILE A 388 40.00 19.66 5.07
N VAL A 389 39.25 19.81 3.98
CA VAL A 389 39.76 20.37 2.72
C VAL A 389 39.52 21.88 2.74
N ARG A 390 40.57 22.68 2.55
CA ARG A 390 40.51 24.14 2.48
C ARG A 390 40.97 24.65 1.13
N ASP A 391 40.43 25.79 0.73
CA ASP A 391 40.95 26.50 -0.42
C ASP A 391 42.16 27.36 -0.01
N LYS A 392 43.33 27.03 -0.57
CA LYS A 392 44.61 27.68 -0.28
C LYS A 392 44.59 29.17 -0.63
N LEU A 393 43.84 29.55 -1.67
CA LEU A 393 43.78 30.91 -2.21
C LEU A 393 42.56 31.68 -1.71
N PHE A 394 41.83 31.16 -0.72
CA PHE A 394 40.60 31.77 -0.21
C PHE A 394 40.78 33.25 0.17
N LYS A 395 41.81 33.56 0.98
CA LYS A 395 42.10 34.93 1.44
C LYS A 395 42.42 35.87 0.28
N GLU A 396 43.19 35.41 -0.70
CA GLU A 396 43.51 36.20 -1.90
C GLU A 396 42.29 36.47 -2.77
N ARG A 397 41.36 35.51 -2.86
CA ARG A 397 40.10 35.74 -3.57
C ARG A 397 39.20 36.70 -2.81
N GLN A 398 39.10 36.58 -1.48
CA GLN A 398 38.31 37.50 -0.68
C GLN A 398 38.75 38.96 -0.85
N THR A 399 40.06 39.23 -0.93
CA THR A 399 40.56 40.61 -1.12
C THR A 399 40.31 41.17 -2.52
N ARG A 400 40.12 40.31 -3.53
CA ARG A 400 39.81 40.71 -4.91
C ARG A 400 38.32 40.95 -5.15
N VAL A 401 37.44 40.47 -4.27
CA VAL A 401 35.99 40.61 -4.44
C VAL A 401 35.54 41.98 -3.95
N THR A 402 35.02 42.79 -4.86
CA THR A 402 34.30 44.02 -4.50
C THR A 402 32.90 43.63 -4.01
N THR A 403 32.65 43.72 -2.71
CA THR A 403 31.35 43.41 -2.12
C THR A 403 30.44 44.62 -2.11
N ARG A 404 29.13 44.41 -2.31
CA ARG A 404 28.13 45.46 -2.11
C ARG A 404 28.04 45.82 -0.61
N PRO A 405 27.68 47.06 -0.25
CA PRO A 405 27.42 47.42 1.14
C PRO A 405 26.27 46.59 1.74
N SER A 406 26.47 46.06 2.94
CA SER A 406 25.42 45.34 3.68
C SER A 406 24.40 46.32 4.25
N LEU A 407 23.11 46.02 4.09
CA LEU A 407 22.02 46.75 4.75
C LEU A 407 21.87 46.38 6.24
N ILE A 408 22.58 45.33 6.69
CA ILE A 408 22.57 44.85 8.07
C ILE A 408 23.93 45.19 8.68
N LYS A 409 23.92 45.98 9.78
CA LYS A 409 25.11 46.20 10.61
C LYS A 409 25.37 44.91 11.40
N ARG A 410 26.50 44.24 11.12
CA ARG A 410 26.98 43.08 11.90
C ARG A 410 27.61 43.52 13.21
#